data_AF-A0A136KYW0-F1
#
_entry.id   AF-A0A136KYW0-F1
#
_cell.length_a   1.000
_cell.length_b   1.000
_cell.length_c   1.000
_cell.angle_alpha   90.00
_cell.angle_beta   90.00
_cell.angle_gamma   90.00
#
_symmetry.space_group_name_H-M   'P 1'
#
loop_
_entity.id
_entity.type
_entity.pdbx_description
1 polymer ?
#
loop_
_entity_poly.entity_id
_entity_poly.type
_entity_poly.pdbx_seq_one_letter_code
_entity_poly.pdbx_strand_id
1 'polypeptide(L)' 'MDKIITVRPQGTHITKQQLPNFEGISANTAGAKHLCMHLVVIPPNGKAVAHYHDGYETVIYIIQGKAETKYGKKFRTFNH' A
#
# COMPACT_ATOMS: atom_id res chain seq x y z
N MET A 1 21.95 18.06 12.30
CA MET A 1 21.44 16.90 13.04
C MET A 1 20.31 16.33 12.22
N ASP A 2 20.42 15.07 11.80
CA ASP A 2 19.36 14.43 11.03
C ASP A 2 18.19 14.11 11.96
N LYS A 3 16.99 14.53 11.56
CA LYS A 3 15.76 14.33 12.34
C LYS A 3 15.22 12.93 12.04
N ILE A 4 15.14 12.09 13.08
CA ILE A 4 14.49 10.78 13.01
C ILE A 4 13.00 10.93 13.32
N ILE A 5 12.13 10.37 12.47
CA ILE A 5 10.68 10.33 12.68
C ILE A 5 10.26 8.87 12.81
N THR A 6 9.62 8.53 13.94
CA THR A 6 9.06 7.20 14.18
C THR A 6 7.55 7.24 13.99
N VAL A 7 7.03 6.46 13.05
CA VAL A 7 5.59 6.34 12.80
C VAL A 7 5.05 5.05 13.42
N ARG A 8 4.01 5.16 14.23
CA ARG A 8 3.28 4.03 14.85
C ARG A 8 1.79 4.17 14.55
N PRO A 9 1.25 3.47 13.53
CA PRO A 9 -0.17 3.56 13.21
C PRO A 9 -1.02 3.08 14.38
N GLN A 10 -2.10 3.82 14.69
CA GLN A 10 -3.01 3.52 15.80
C GLN A 10 -4.24 2.72 15.35
N GLY A 11 -4.42 2.53 14.04
CA GLY A 11 -5.58 1.87 13.47
C GLY A 11 -5.49 1.77 11.97
N THR A 12 -6.58 1.31 11.36
CA THR A 12 -6.72 1.21 9.90
C THR A 12 -7.77 2.17 9.39
N HIS A 13 -7.61 2.57 8.12
CA HIS A 13 -8.61 3.34 7.40
C HIS A 13 -8.96 2.62 6.10
N ILE A 14 -10.25 2.66 5.72
CA ILE A 14 -10.68 2.15 4.42
C ILE A 14 -10.26 3.13 3.34
N THR A 15 -9.58 2.61 2.34
CA THR A 15 -9.07 3.38 1.20
C THR A 15 -9.96 3.19 -0.04
N LYS A 16 -9.71 3.93 -1.12
CA LYS A 16 -10.41 3.75 -2.41
C LYS A 16 -10.29 2.32 -2.96
N GLN A 17 -9.26 1.60 -2.53
CA GLN A 17 -9.00 0.20 -2.83
C GLN A 17 -9.95 -0.76 -2.10
N GLN A 18 -10.77 -0.27 -1.16
CA GLN A 18 -11.66 -1.06 -0.31
C GLN A 18 -10.92 -2.12 0.54
N LEU A 19 -9.67 -1.83 0.89
CA LEU A 19 -8.89 -2.59 1.85
C LEU A 19 -8.50 -1.70 3.03
N PRO A 20 -8.46 -2.26 4.26
CA PRO A 20 -7.97 -1.55 5.43
C PRO A 20 -6.45 -1.36 5.33
N ASN A 21 -6.00 -0.12 5.44
CA ASN A 21 -4.59 0.24 5.42
C ASN A 21 -4.19 0.86 6.76
N PHE A 22 -3.00 0.50 7.25
CA PHE A 22 -2.31 1.23 8.30
C PHE A 22 -1.47 2.34 7.66
N GLU A 23 -1.65 3.58 8.12
CA GLU A 23 -0.84 4.69 7.61
C GLU A 23 0.62 4.56 8.08
N GLY A 24 1.54 4.43 7.12
CA GLY A 24 2.97 4.35 7.37
C GLY A 24 3.64 5.68 7.04
N ILE A 25 4.69 5.65 6.22
CA ILE A 25 5.43 6.84 5.80
C ILE A 25 4.63 7.59 4.74
N SER A 26 4.23 8.82 5.01
CA SER A 26 3.52 9.69 4.08
C SER A 26 3.95 11.16 4.26
N ALA A 27 3.42 12.06 3.43
CA ALA A 27 3.55 13.50 3.66
C ALA A 27 2.95 13.92 5.01
N ASN A 28 1.85 13.28 5.44
CA ASN A 28 1.13 13.62 6.66
C ASN A 28 1.83 13.09 7.92
N THR A 29 2.45 11.92 7.87
CA THR A 29 3.08 11.31 9.05
C THR A 29 4.54 11.69 9.22
N ALA A 30 5.30 11.78 8.12
CA ALA A 30 6.75 11.96 8.14
C ALA A 30 7.24 13.14 7.29
N GLY A 31 6.34 13.90 6.65
CA GLY A 31 6.74 14.97 5.72
C GLY A 31 7.43 14.43 4.47
N ALA A 32 7.20 13.16 4.10
CA ALA A 32 7.80 12.54 2.93
C ALA A 32 7.28 13.20 1.64
N LYS A 33 8.19 13.49 0.70
CA LYS A 33 7.87 14.19 -0.56
C LYS A 33 7.72 13.29 -1.77
N HIS A 34 8.48 12.19 -1.81
CA HIS A 34 8.61 11.33 -2.98
C HIS A 34 8.35 9.85 -2.68
N LEU A 35 7.96 9.55 -1.43
CA LEU A 35 7.68 8.19 -0.99
C LEU A 35 6.41 8.19 -0.14
N CYS A 36 5.51 7.26 -0.44
CA CYS A 36 4.35 6.96 0.37
C CYS A 36 4.28 5.44 0.55
N MET A 37 4.26 4.97 1.80
CA MET A 37 4.22 3.55 2.14
C MET A 37 3.14 3.29 3.18
N HIS A 38 2.28 2.33 2.88
CA HIS A 38 1.24 1.85 3.78
C HIS A 38 1.40 0.36 3.98
N LEU A 39 0.97 -0.13 5.15
CA LEU A 39 0.84 -1.56 5.40
C LEU A 39 -0.61 -1.97 5.16
N VAL A 40 -0.81 -3.04 4.40
CA VAL A 40 -2.13 -3.61 4.11
C VAL A 40 -2.17 -5.03 4.61
N VAL A 41 -3.22 -5.38 5.34
CA VAL A 41 -3.51 -6.76 5.75
C VAL A 41 -4.69 -7.25 4.93
N ILE A 42 -4.44 -8.19 4.03
CA ILE A 42 -5.46 -8.77 3.15
C ILE A 42 -5.88 -10.11 3.73
N PRO A 43 -7.14 -10.28 4.19
CA PRO A 43 -7.62 -11.57 4.66
C PRO A 43 -7.71 -12.56 3.48
N PRO A 44 -7.77 -13.89 3.74
CA PRO A 44 -8.03 -14.87 2.68
C PRO A 44 -9.27 -14.48 1.85
N ASN A 45 -9.15 -14.57 0.53
CA ASN A 45 -10.17 -14.12 -0.45
C ASN A 45 -10.45 -12.61 -0.50
N GLY A 46 -9.76 -11.81 0.31
CA GLY A 46 -9.78 -10.35 0.22
C GLY A 46 -9.18 -9.88 -1.10
N LYS A 47 -9.80 -8.85 -1.69
CA LYS A 47 -9.35 -8.27 -2.95
C LYS A 47 -9.53 -6.76 -2.94
N ALA A 48 -8.55 -6.05 -3.50
CA ALA A 48 -8.71 -4.63 -3.78
C ALA A 48 -9.70 -4.43 -4.93
N VAL A 49 -10.41 -3.30 -4.93
CA VAL A 49 -11.09 -2.80 -6.14
C VAL A 49 -10.02 -2.34 -7.13
N ALA A 50 -10.23 -2.63 -8.42
CA ALA A 50 -9.33 -2.20 -9.48
C ALA A 50 -9.19 -0.67 -9.49
N HIS A 51 -7.96 -0.19 -9.51
CA HIS A 51 -7.60 1.23 -9.50
C HIS A 51 -6.30 1.44 -10.28
N TYR A 52 -5.96 2.69 -10.56
CA TYR A 52 -4.73 3.08 -11.22
C TYR A 52 -3.98 4.11 -10.38
N HIS A 53 -2.67 4.16 -10.57
CA HIS A 53 -1.77 5.12 -9.93
C HIS A 53 -1.29 6.09 -11.00
N ASP A 54 -1.75 7.32 -10.90
CA ASP A 54 -1.42 8.38 -11.86
C ASP A 54 -0.29 9.25 -11.32
N GLY A 55 0.75 9.44 -12.14
CA GLY A 55 1.90 10.26 -11.79
C GLY A 55 2.93 9.62 -10.83
N TYR A 56 2.83 8.32 -10.52
CA TYR A 56 3.84 7.62 -9.71
C TYR A 56 3.89 6.10 -9.96
N GLU A 57 5.05 5.52 -9.68
CA GLU A 57 5.26 4.07 -9.70
C GLU A 57 4.86 3.42 -8.37
N THR A 58 4.66 2.10 -8.38
CA THR A 58 4.25 1.37 -7.17
C THR A 58 5.06 0.10 -7.01
N VAL A 59 5.44 -0.14 -5.76
CA VAL A 59 6.09 -1.36 -5.31
C VAL A 59 5.19 -2.04 -4.28
N ILE A 60 5.04 -3.35 -4.41
CA ILE A 60 4.38 -4.20 -3.42
C ILE A 60 5.43 -5.15 -2.86
N TYR A 61 5.59 -5.15 -1.55
CA TYR A 61 6.50 -6.05 -0.84
C TYR A 61 5.70 -6.96 0.09
N ILE A 62 5.75 -8.27 -0.15
CA ILE A 62 5.00 -9.26 0.64
C ILE A 62 5.83 -9.64 1.87
N ILE A 63 5.40 -9.17 3.04
CA ILE A 63 6.04 -9.48 4.32
C ILE A 63 5.70 -10.91 4.77
N GLN A 64 4.45 -11.35 4.56
CA GLN A 64 3.97 -12.67 4.94
C GLN A 64 2.82 -13.13 4.03
N GLY A 65 2.81 -14.43 3.71
CA GLY A 65 1.76 -15.06 2.92
C GLY A 65 2.04 -15.05 1.42
N LYS A 66 0.98 -15.12 0.62
CA LYS A 66 1.03 -15.07 -0.85
C LYS A 66 -0.10 -14.19 -1.35
N ALA A 67 0.15 -13.46 -2.43
CA ALA A 67 -0.84 -12.63 -3.08
C ALA A 67 -0.66 -12.70 -4.60
N GLU A 68 -1.77 -12.62 -5.33
CA GLU A 68 -1.77 -12.48 -6.78
C GLU A 68 -1.94 -10.99 -7.11
N THR A 69 -1.05 -10.44 -7.95
CA THR A 69 -1.23 -9.08 -8.46
C THR A 69 -1.72 -9.13 -9.89
N LYS A 70 -2.89 -8.54 -10.15
CA LYS A 70 -3.41 -8.37 -11.52
C LYS A 70 -3.18 -6.94 -12.00
N TYR A 71 -2.66 -6.78 -13.22
CA TYR A 71 -2.28 -5.46 -13.73
C TYR A 71 -2.61 -5.26 -15.22
N GLY A 72 -2.67 -3.98 -15.61
CA GLY A 72 -2.96 -3.55 -16.98
C GLY A 72 -4.40 -3.76 -17.41
N LYS A 73 -4.72 -3.31 -18.64
CA LYS A 73 -6.09 -3.30 -19.19
C LYS A 73 -6.77 -4.69 -19.26
N LYS A 74 -5.97 -5.77 -19.27
CA LYS A 74 -6.45 -7.15 -19.35
C LYS A 74 -6.29 -7.93 -18.05
N PHE A 75 -5.97 -7.26 -16.94
CA PHE A 75 -5.75 -7.89 -15.63
C PHE A 75 -4.82 -9.10 -15.69
N ARG A 76 -3.68 -8.94 -16.37
CA ARG A 76 -2.66 -10.00 -16.44
C ARG A 76 -2.18 -10.32 -15.04
N THR A 77 -2.04 -11.60 -14.73
CA THR A 77 -1.52 -12.06 -13.45
C THR A 77 0.00 -11.92 -13.41
N PHE A 78 0.49 -11.40 -12.28
CA PHE A 78 1.86 -11.50 -11.82
C PHE A 78 1.87 -12.32 -10.52
N ASN A 79 2.61 -13.43 -10.54
CA ASN A 79 2.73 -14.33 -9.40
C ASN A 79 4.06 -14.05 -8.68
N HIS A 80 3.99 -13.84 -7.36
CA HIS A 80 5.13 -13.79 -6.44
C HIS A 80 5.18 -15.06 -5.59
#